data_AF-A0A258FYG3-F1
#
_entry.id   AF-A0A258FYG3-F1
#
_cell.length_a   1.000
_cell.length_b   1.000
_cell.length_c   1.000
_cell.angle_alpha   90.00
_cell.angle_beta   90.00
_cell.angle_gamma   90.00
#
_symmetry.space_group_name_H-M   'P 1'
#
loop_
_entity.id
_entity.type
_entity.pdbx_description
1 polymer ?
#
loop_
_entity_poly.entity_id
_entity_poly.type
_entity_poly.pdbx_seq_one_letter_code
_entity_poly.pdbx_strand_id
1 'polypeptide(L)'
;MLKRAGFTLVEIVIVMVIMAVLLTLTVVSLAGSQVNARDEERKADMEVLARALETRYKTGNVYVSSPVLRAGSYPATTEMLHIMGTASGGVLTPDVIAGGYVADGLPGASNETLTSPTATSMDMKLINGACIASGAGENMATITGAGAGCIGTTGKYSIYYESLNASGNICNGTDTCVRFNLYCRMEKDDSLLIIRSKHQ
;
A
#
# COMPACT_ATOMS: atom_id res chain seq x y z
N MET A 1 33.07 -54.80 27.19
CA MET A 1 32.84 -54.19 25.85
C MET A 1 31.35 -54.11 25.61
N LEU A 2 30.73 -52.92 25.74
CA LEU A 2 29.32 -52.76 25.36
C LEU A 2 29.22 -52.77 23.83
N LYS A 3 28.53 -53.77 23.26
CA LYS A 3 28.15 -53.79 21.84
C LYS A 3 27.16 -52.66 21.60
N ARG A 4 27.53 -51.66 20.79
CA ARG A 4 26.58 -50.68 20.27
C ARG A 4 25.65 -51.38 19.28
N ALA A 5 24.37 -51.46 19.58
CA ALA A 5 23.36 -51.88 18.62
C ALA A 5 23.25 -50.79 17.55
N GLY A 6 23.44 -51.15 16.28
CA GLY A 6 23.19 -50.27 15.15
C GLY A 6 21.71 -50.22 14.81
N PHE A 7 21.26 -49.10 14.24
CA PHE A 7 19.91 -48.97 13.71
C PHE A 7 19.66 -49.98 12.59
N THR A 8 18.45 -50.53 12.55
CA THR A 8 18.04 -51.43 11.48
C THR A 8 17.70 -50.65 10.21
N LEU A 9 17.87 -51.30 9.04
CA LEU A 9 17.44 -50.73 7.75
C LEU A 9 15.95 -50.35 7.77
N VAL A 10 15.15 -51.18 8.45
CA VAL A 10 13.71 -50.98 8.60
C VAL A 10 13.39 -49.74 9.42
N GLU A 11 14.11 -49.48 10.51
CA GLU A 11 13.93 -48.26 11.32
C GLU A 11 14.16 -46.99 10.50
N ILE A 12 15.24 -46.96 9.71
CA ILE A 12 15.54 -45.79 8.89
C ILE A 12 14.49 -45.58 7.79
N VAL A 13 13.98 -46.67 7.18
CA VAL A 13 12.92 -46.59 6.17
C VAL A 13 11.62 -46.05 6.76
N ILE A 14 11.18 -46.56 7.93
CA ILE A 14 9.95 -46.08 8.59
C ILE A 14 10.05 -44.59 8.93
N VAL A 15 11.19 -44.16 9.46
CA VAL A 15 11.42 -42.76 9.84
C VAL A 15 11.37 -41.84 8.61
N MET A 16 11.98 -42.22 7.49
CA MET A 16 11.90 -41.42 6.26
C MET A 16 10.48 -41.33 5.70
N VAL A 17 9.70 -42.42 5.77
CA VAL A 17 8.28 -42.41 5.37
C VAL A 17 7.47 -41.45 6.23
N ILE A 18 7.65 -41.49 7.56
CA ILE A 18 6.96 -40.57 8.48
C ILE A 18 7.38 -39.12 8.20
N MET A 19 8.67 -38.84 8.02
CA MET A 19 9.15 -37.50 7.67
C MET A 19 8.54 -37.00 6.36
N ALA A 20 8.45 -37.84 5.33
CA ALA A 20 7.85 -37.48 4.04
C ALA A 20 6.37 -37.07 4.20
N VAL A 21 5.60 -37.80 5.01
CA VAL A 21 4.19 -37.46 5.29
C VAL A 21 4.07 -36.17 6.10
N LEU A 22 4.93 -35.96 7.11
CA LEU A 22 4.88 -34.74 7.91
C LEU A 22 5.24 -33.49 7.09
N LEU A 23 6.25 -33.59 6.23
CA LEU A 23 6.68 -32.47 5.38
C LEU A 23 5.56 -32.02 4.42
N THR A 24 4.84 -32.95 3.79
CA THR A 24 3.75 -32.57 2.88
C THR A 24 2.61 -31.83 3.58
N LEU A 25 2.22 -32.27 4.79
CA LEU A 25 1.19 -31.61 5.59
C LEU A 25 1.62 -30.21 6.04
N THR A 26 2.88 -30.05 6.44
CA THR A 26 3.38 -28.74 6.92
C THR A 26 3.35 -27.65 5.84
N VAL A 27 3.70 -27.96 4.59
CA VAL A 27 3.75 -26.97 3.48
C VAL A 27 2.38 -26.35 3.20
N VAL A 28 1.30 -27.15 3.18
CA VAL A 28 -0.05 -26.66 2.88
C VAL A 28 -0.53 -25.68 3.96
N SER A 29 -0.23 -25.96 5.24
CA SER A 29 -0.61 -25.07 6.35
C SER A 29 0.15 -23.72 6.31
N LEU A 30 1.42 -23.75 5.90
CA LEU A 30 2.29 -22.58 5.86
C LEU A 30 1.84 -21.58 4.78
N ALA A 31 1.42 -22.07 3.61
CA ALA A 31 0.96 -21.21 2.51
C ALA A 31 -0.23 -20.32 2.93
N GLY A 32 -1.24 -20.90 3.60
CA GLY A 32 -2.37 -20.13 4.12
C GLY A 32 -1.99 -19.13 5.20
N SER A 33 -1.06 -19.50 6.09
CA SER A 33 -0.55 -18.59 7.13
C SER A 33 0.19 -17.39 6.56
N GLN A 34 0.97 -17.58 5.49
CA GLN A 34 1.69 -16.49 4.83
C GLN A 34 0.75 -15.48 4.17
N VAL A 35 -0.33 -15.96 3.53
CA VAL A 35 -1.36 -15.08 2.95
C VAL A 35 -2.02 -14.24 4.04
N ASN A 36 -2.43 -14.85 5.16
CA ASN A 36 -3.04 -14.11 6.26
C ASN A 36 -2.07 -13.07 6.85
N ALA A 37 -0.79 -13.41 7.02
CA ALA A 37 0.23 -12.48 7.53
C ALA A 37 0.41 -11.27 6.62
N ARG A 38 0.47 -11.46 5.29
CA ARG A 38 0.55 -10.35 4.33
C ARG A 38 -0.69 -9.46 4.34
N ASP A 39 -1.87 -10.04 4.50
CA ASP A 39 -3.11 -9.26 4.61
C ASP A 39 -3.20 -8.48 5.93
N GLU A 40 -2.68 -9.02 7.03
CA GLU A 40 -2.55 -8.29 8.31
C GLU A 40 -1.55 -7.13 8.20
N GLU A 41 -0.41 -7.36 7.55
CA GLU A 41 0.59 -6.33 7.28
C GLU A 41 0.00 -5.18 6.44
N ARG A 42 -0.67 -5.49 5.31
CA ARG A 42 -1.35 -4.49 4.48
C ARG A 42 -2.36 -3.65 5.26
N LYS A 43 -3.14 -4.30 6.15
CA LYS A 43 -4.10 -3.59 7.02
C LYS A 43 -3.39 -2.63 7.96
N ALA A 44 -2.33 -3.10 8.61
CA ALA A 44 -1.53 -2.28 9.52
C ALA A 44 -0.90 -1.08 8.78
N ASP A 45 -0.32 -1.30 7.60
CA ASP A 45 0.29 -0.24 6.78
C ASP A 45 -0.75 0.79 6.32
N MET A 46 -1.93 0.34 5.87
CA MET A 46 -3.02 1.24 5.52
C MET A 46 -3.47 2.11 6.70
N GLU A 47 -3.53 1.55 7.91
CA GLU A 47 -3.88 2.33 9.10
C GLU A 47 -2.77 3.33 9.47
N VAL A 48 -1.49 2.93 9.38
CA VAL A 48 -0.36 3.82 9.60
C VAL A 48 -0.40 4.97 8.59
N LEU A 49 -0.62 4.66 7.31
CA LEU A 49 -0.74 5.66 6.25
C LEU A 49 -1.93 6.59 6.47
N ALA A 50 -3.09 6.07 6.85
CA ALA A 50 -4.25 6.90 7.17
C ALA A 50 -3.95 7.86 8.33
N ARG A 51 -3.31 7.39 9.40
CA ARG A 51 -2.88 8.25 10.52
C ARG A 51 -1.85 9.31 10.09
N ALA A 52 -0.93 8.94 9.20
CA ALA A 52 0.07 9.86 8.66
C ALA A 52 -0.58 10.95 7.78
N LEU A 53 -1.56 10.59 6.95
CA LEU A 53 -2.35 11.53 6.13
C LEU A 53 -3.15 12.51 7.01
N GLU A 54 -3.75 12.02 8.09
CA GLU A 54 -4.45 12.87 9.06
C GLU A 54 -3.50 13.81 9.81
N THR A 55 -2.26 13.37 10.06
CA THR A 55 -1.22 14.22 10.67
C THR A 55 -0.75 15.27 9.67
N ARG A 56 -0.46 14.86 8.43
CA ARG A 56 -0.10 15.73 7.31
C ARG A 56 -1.17 16.78 7.02
N TYR A 57 -2.46 16.43 7.16
CA TYR A 57 -3.56 17.40 7.06
C TYR A 57 -3.39 18.54 8.07
N LYS A 58 -2.96 18.24 9.30
CA LYS A 58 -2.81 19.25 10.37
C LYS A 58 -1.52 20.05 10.25
N THR A 59 -0.42 19.41 9.86
CA THR A 59 0.92 20.01 9.94
C THR A 59 1.37 20.69 8.65
N GLY A 60 0.77 20.36 7.51
CA GLY A 60 1.31 20.79 6.21
C GLY A 60 2.49 19.91 5.77
N ASN A 61 3.06 20.20 4.60
CA ASN A 61 4.32 19.64 4.11
C ASN A 61 5.36 20.76 3.99
N VAL A 62 6.53 20.50 4.54
CA VAL A 62 7.63 21.46 4.67
C VAL A 62 8.30 21.83 3.35
N TYR A 63 8.22 20.96 2.34
CA TYR A 63 8.80 21.17 1.01
C TYR A 63 7.85 21.88 0.04
N VAL A 64 6.65 22.22 0.50
CA VAL A 64 5.66 22.88 -0.35
C VAL A 64 5.60 24.38 -0.10
N SER A 65 5.99 25.15 -1.11
CA SER A 65 5.82 26.61 -1.16
C SER A 65 4.49 27.05 -1.81
N SER A 66 3.72 26.12 -2.38
CA SER A 66 2.42 26.38 -3.01
C SER A 66 1.32 26.73 -1.97
N PRO A 67 0.49 27.76 -2.20
CA PRO A 67 -0.59 28.14 -1.28
C PRO A 67 -1.71 27.10 -1.15
N VAL A 68 -1.78 26.10 -2.03
CA VAL A 68 -2.85 25.08 -2.09
C VAL A 68 -2.54 23.83 -1.26
N LEU A 69 -1.26 23.58 -0.97
CA LEU A 69 -0.76 22.36 -0.35
C LEU A 69 -0.27 22.63 1.09
N ARG A 70 -1.11 23.35 1.84
CA ARG A 70 -0.85 23.81 3.21
C ARG A 70 -1.43 22.83 4.25
N ALA A 71 -1.27 23.16 5.52
CA ALA A 71 -2.12 22.60 6.56
C ALA A 71 -3.60 22.92 6.26
N GLY A 72 -4.50 21.99 6.55
CA GLY A 72 -5.94 22.05 6.24
C GLY A 72 -6.33 21.38 4.93
N SER A 73 -5.40 20.75 4.21
CA SER A 73 -5.69 19.95 3.01
C SER A 73 -4.90 18.65 2.98
N TYR A 74 -5.45 17.64 2.30
CA TYR A 74 -4.74 16.39 2.03
C TYR A 74 -3.80 16.52 0.83
N PRO A 75 -2.74 15.70 0.73
CA PRO A 75 -1.84 15.73 -0.41
C PRO A 75 -2.59 15.48 -1.73
N ALA A 76 -2.38 16.34 -2.72
CA ALA A 76 -2.85 16.06 -4.08
C ALA A 76 -2.03 14.93 -4.71
N THR A 77 -2.47 14.40 -5.86
CA THR A 77 -1.73 13.36 -6.59
C THR A 77 -0.28 13.77 -6.89
N THR A 78 -0.05 15.01 -7.31
CA THR A 78 1.28 15.55 -7.61
C THR A 78 2.17 15.67 -6.37
N GLU A 79 1.61 16.05 -5.23
CA GLU A 79 2.36 16.05 -3.97
C GLU A 79 2.73 14.63 -3.55
N MET A 80 1.80 13.68 -3.67
CA MET A 80 2.08 12.28 -3.32
C MET A 80 3.17 11.67 -4.20
N LEU A 81 3.16 11.97 -5.52
CA LEU A 81 4.26 11.58 -6.42
C LEU A 81 5.61 12.14 -5.95
N HIS A 82 5.63 13.40 -5.54
CA HIS A 82 6.84 14.05 -5.07
C HIS A 82 7.34 13.47 -3.74
N ILE A 83 6.44 13.18 -2.80
CA ILE A 83 6.75 12.47 -1.54
C ILE A 83 7.43 11.12 -1.84
N MET A 84 7.00 10.43 -2.89
CA MET A 84 7.59 9.16 -3.35
C MET A 84 8.87 9.35 -4.19
N GLY A 85 9.36 10.58 -4.34
CA GLY A 85 10.61 10.92 -5.03
C GLY A 85 10.50 11.08 -6.54
N THR A 86 9.29 11.22 -7.08
CA THR A 86 9.06 11.53 -8.50
C THR A 86 9.06 13.04 -8.72
N ALA A 87 9.46 13.51 -9.91
CA ALA A 87 9.45 14.92 -10.24
C ALA A 87 8.02 15.52 -10.17
N SER A 88 7.91 16.72 -9.61
CA SER A 88 6.63 17.43 -9.41
C SER A 88 6.19 18.28 -10.61
N GLY A 89 7.01 18.39 -11.65
CA GLY A 89 6.75 19.24 -12.81
C GLY A 89 6.85 20.73 -12.48
N GLY A 90 7.68 21.11 -11.50
CA GLY A 90 7.90 22.48 -11.05
C GLY A 90 6.83 23.03 -10.09
N VAL A 91 5.90 22.19 -9.63
CA VAL A 91 4.88 22.58 -8.63
C VAL A 91 5.50 22.68 -7.23
N LEU A 92 6.54 21.87 -6.96
CA LEU A 92 7.25 21.79 -5.69
C LEU A 92 8.74 22.11 -5.88
N THR A 93 9.39 22.58 -4.81
CA THR A 93 10.78 23.02 -4.84
C THR A 93 11.56 22.40 -3.68
N PRO A 94 12.63 21.62 -3.95
CA PRO A 94 13.18 21.24 -5.26
C PRO A 94 12.19 20.39 -6.08
N ASP A 95 12.36 20.32 -7.41
CA ASP A 95 11.42 19.61 -8.29
C ASP A 95 11.40 18.09 -8.06
N VAL A 96 12.51 17.54 -7.58
CA VAL A 96 12.64 16.13 -7.22
C VAL A 96 13.53 15.98 -5.99
N ILE A 97 13.15 15.06 -5.11
CA ILE A 97 13.96 14.59 -3.99
C ILE A 97 14.21 13.11 -4.20
N ALA A 98 15.42 12.74 -4.62
CA ALA A 98 15.76 11.36 -4.95
C ALA A 98 15.57 10.43 -3.74
N GLY A 99 14.86 9.32 -3.95
CA GLY A 99 14.49 8.38 -2.87
C GLY A 99 13.24 8.76 -2.08
N GLY A 100 12.67 9.94 -2.36
CA GLY A 100 11.48 10.44 -1.67
C GLY A 100 11.78 10.98 -0.28
N TYR A 101 10.74 11.45 0.39
CA TYR A 101 10.79 12.03 1.73
C TYR A 101 9.54 11.63 2.54
N VAL A 102 9.17 10.35 2.48
CA VAL A 102 7.94 9.83 3.07
C VAL A 102 7.79 10.21 4.55
N ALA A 103 8.84 10.08 5.35
CA ALA A 103 8.78 10.41 6.77
C ALA A 103 8.50 11.89 7.05
N ASP A 104 9.01 12.79 6.22
CA ASP A 104 8.80 14.24 6.35
C ASP A 104 7.45 14.67 5.77
N GLY A 105 7.06 14.09 4.62
CA GLY A 105 5.83 14.41 3.91
C GLY A 105 4.59 13.76 4.50
N LEU A 106 4.76 12.61 5.16
CA LEU A 106 3.73 11.83 5.83
C LEU A 106 4.25 11.42 7.23
N PRO A 107 4.19 12.32 8.22
CA PRO A 107 4.73 12.06 9.54
C PRO A 107 4.15 10.79 10.17
N GLY A 108 5.02 9.85 10.52
CA GLY A 108 4.66 8.54 11.08
C GLY A 108 4.54 7.41 10.06
N ALA A 109 4.66 7.69 8.76
CA ALA A 109 4.83 6.67 7.72
C ALA A 109 6.30 6.60 7.27
N SER A 110 6.66 5.49 6.63
CA SER A 110 7.96 5.27 6.01
C SER A 110 7.82 4.68 4.61
N ASN A 111 8.94 4.49 3.91
CA ASN A 111 8.92 3.87 2.57
C ASN A 111 8.33 2.46 2.62
N GLU A 112 8.52 1.74 3.72
CA GLU A 112 7.96 0.40 3.97
C GLU A 112 6.43 0.46 4.06
N THR A 113 5.86 1.49 4.70
CA THR A 113 4.39 1.69 4.74
C THR A 113 3.77 1.84 3.35
N LEU A 114 4.56 2.31 2.37
CA LEU A 114 4.14 2.49 0.97
C LEU A 114 4.56 1.32 0.06
N THR A 115 5.06 0.24 0.64
CA THR A 115 5.57 -0.94 -0.05
C THR A 115 4.72 -2.15 0.33
N SER A 116 4.05 -2.77 -0.63
CA SER A 116 3.29 -3.99 -0.37
C SER A 116 4.22 -5.14 0.07
N PRO A 117 3.73 -6.14 0.83
CA PRO A 117 4.55 -7.22 1.37
C PRO A 117 5.33 -8.06 0.34
N THR A 118 4.96 -7.96 -0.94
CA THR A 118 5.60 -8.68 -2.05
C THR A 118 6.52 -7.78 -2.89
N ALA A 119 6.51 -6.47 -2.67
CA ALA A 119 7.28 -5.51 -3.44
C ALA A 119 8.68 -5.28 -2.81
N THR A 120 9.65 -4.92 -3.65
CA THR A 120 11.04 -4.62 -3.24
C THR A 120 11.34 -3.12 -3.20
N SER A 121 10.36 -2.30 -3.56
CA SER A 121 10.40 -0.83 -3.56
C SER A 121 8.98 -0.31 -3.40
N MET A 122 8.83 0.96 -3.01
CA MET A 122 7.53 1.63 -2.94
C MET A 122 6.70 1.34 -4.20
N ASP A 123 5.49 0.83 -4.00
CA ASP A 123 4.60 0.42 -5.09
C ASP A 123 3.19 1.01 -4.99
N MET A 124 2.95 1.88 -4.00
CA MET A 124 1.70 2.64 -3.87
C MET A 124 1.34 3.31 -5.21
N LYS A 125 0.04 3.27 -5.54
CA LYS A 125 -0.53 3.84 -6.76
C LYS A 125 -1.44 5.00 -6.44
N LEU A 126 -1.53 5.95 -7.36
CA LEU A 126 -2.41 7.11 -7.23
C LEU A 126 -3.56 6.98 -8.23
N ILE A 127 -4.78 7.09 -7.74
CA ILE A 127 -5.94 7.26 -8.60
C ILE A 127 -5.83 8.65 -9.23
N ASN A 128 -5.80 8.69 -10.56
CA ASN A 128 -5.63 9.91 -11.34
C ASN A 128 -6.58 9.95 -12.54
N GLY A 129 -6.45 10.97 -13.39
CA GLY A 129 -7.27 11.15 -14.59
C GLY A 129 -7.21 10.01 -15.62
N ALA A 130 -6.16 9.17 -15.58
CA ALA A 130 -6.06 7.98 -16.45
C ALA A 130 -6.87 6.80 -15.89
N CYS A 131 -7.13 6.80 -14.58
CA CYS A 131 -8.03 5.84 -13.97
C CYS A 131 -9.47 6.29 -14.08
N ILE A 132 -9.76 7.52 -13.63
CA ILE A 132 -11.11 8.02 -13.41
C ILE A 132 -11.27 9.40 -14.04
N ALA A 133 -12.40 9.64 -14.71
CA ALA A 133 -12.69 10.96 -15.26
C ALA A 133 -12.83 12.00 -14.15
N SER A 134 -12.56 13.27 -14.46
CA SER A 134 -12.87 14.38 -13.55
C SER A 134 -14.36 14.35 -13.18
N GLY A 135 -14.64 14.57 -11.90
CA GLY A 135 -16.00 14.58 -11.35
C GLY A 135 -16.59 13.21 -11.04
N ALA A 136 -15.83 12.15 -11.28
CA ALA A 136 -16.27 10.78 -11.02
C ALA A 136 -15.57 10.14 -9.81
N GLY A 137 -15.02 10.93 -8.88
CA GLY A 137 -14.39 10.42 -7.66
C GLY A 137 -15.25 9.39 -6.92
N GLU A 138 -14.61 8.41 -6.29
CA GLU A 138 -15.27 7.29 -5.59
C GLU A 138 -16.09 6.35 -6.48
N ASN A 139 -16.05 6.50 -7.83
CA ASN A 139 -16.75 5.59 -8.74
C ASN A 139 -16.06 4.23 -8.80
N MET A 140 -16.55 3.30 -7.97
CA MET A 140 -16.00 1.96 -7.80
C MET A 140 -15.92 1.16 -9.11
N ALA A 141 -16.89 1.32 -10.03
CA ALA A 141 -16.87 0.60 -11.30
C ALA A 141 -15.64 0.97 -12.15
N THR A 142 -15.22 2.22 -12.09
CA THR A 142 -14.05 2.72 -12.79
C THR A 142 -12.76 2.43 -12.01
N ILE A 143 -12.76 2.64 -10.69
CA ILE A 143 -11.60 2.43 -9.81
C ILE A 143 -11.13 0.97 -9.83
N THR A 144 -12.06 0.00 -9.88
CA THR A 144 -11.71 -1.43 -10.00
C THR A 144 -11.54 -1.88 -11.45
N GLY A 145 -11.58 -0.95 -12.41
CA GLY A 145 -11.34 -1.22 -13.82
C GLY A 145 -9.86 -1.41 -14.16
N ALA A 146 -9.58 -1.73 -15.42
CA ALA A 146 -8.24 -2.08 -15.91
C ALA A 146 -7.35 -0.87 -16.32
N GLY A 147 -7.78 0.36 -16.04
CA GLY A 147 -7.07 1.59 -16.42
C GLY A 147 -5.73 1.79 -15.70
N ALA A 148 -4.86 2.62 -16.27
CA ALA A 148 -3.63 3.04 -15.60
C ALA A 148 -3.98 3.84 -14.33
N GLY A 149 -3.31 3.56 -13.22
CA GLY A 149 -3.65 4.16 -11.91
C GLY A 149 -4.86 3.54 -11.21
N CYS A 150 -5.58 2.60 -11.83
CA CYS A 150 -6.67 1.87 -11.19
C CYS A 150 -6.20 0.60 -10.47
N ILE A 151 -7.07 0.11 -9.57
CA ILE A 151 -6.85 -1.10 -8.78
C ILE A 151 -6.72 -2.35 -9.66
N GLY A 152 -7.40 -2.35 -10.81
CA GLY A 152 -7.45 -3.53 -11.67
C GLY A 152 -8.34 -4.63 -11.11
N THR A 153 -8.39 -5.74 -11.83
CA THR A 153 -9.38 -6.81 -11.59
C THR A 153 -8.84 -8.02 -10.84
N THR A 154 -7.53 -8.30 -10.81
CA THR A 154 -6.92 -9.38 -9.98
C THR A 154 -5.41 -9.18 -9.78
N GLY A 155 -4.85 -9.70 -8.67
CA GLY A 155 -3.40 -9.87 -8.48
C GLY A 155 -2.59 -8.60 -8.22
N LYS A 156 -3.26 -7.48 -7.93
CA LYS A 156 -2.63 -6.22 -7.55
C LYS A 156 -2.98 -5.91 -6.10
N TYR A 157 -1.98 -6.02 -5.21
CA TYR A 157 -2.13 -5.86 -3.77
C TYR A 157 -1.42 -4.60 -3.22
N SER A 158 -1.10 -3.66 -4.11
CA SER A 158 -0.57 -2.35 -3.75
C SER A 158 -1.63 -1.50 -3.05
N ILE A 159 -1.19 -0.51 -2.29
CA ILE A 159 -2.07 0.52 -1.74
C ILE A 159 -2.38 1.54 -2.83
N TYR A 160 -3.64 1.96 -2.92
CA TYR A 160 -4.11 2.97 -3.87
C TYR A 160 -4.62 4.19 -3.11
N TYR A 161 -4.16 5.37 -3.50
CA TYR A 161 -4.54 6.65 -2.90
C TYR A 161 -5.37 7.48 -3.87
N GLU A 162 -6.54 7.93 -3.42
CA GLU A 162 -7.42 8.85 -4.13
C GLU A 162 -7.55 10.13 -3.30
N SER A 163 -7.19 11.28 -3.87
CA SER A 163 -7.39 12.60 -3.26
C SER A 163 -8.55 13.33 -3.92
N LEU A 164 -9.47 13.87 -3.14
CA LEU A 164 -10.70 14.51 -3.66
C LEU A 164 -10.88 15.93 -3.14
N ASN A 165 -11.33 16.82 -4.03
CA ASN A 165 -11.80 18.15 -3.65
C ASN A 165 -13.28 18.12 -3.21
N ALA A 166 -13.80 19.28 -2.80
CA ALA A 166 -15.18 19.42 -2.30
C ALA A 166 -16.23 19.01 -3.34
N SER A 167 -15.91 19.14 -4.63
CA SER A 167 -16.80 18.76 -5.74
C SER A 167 -16.66 17.29 -6.17
N GLY A 168 -15.81 16.50 -5.50
CA GLY A 168 -15.59 15.09 -5.86
C GLY A 168 -14.68 14.89 -7.08
N ASN A 169 -13.90 15.90 -7.47
CA ASN A 169 -12.86 15.76 -8.48
C ASN A 169 -11.55 15.30 -7.84
N ILE A 170 -10.76 14.54 -8.60
CA ILE A 170 -9.39 14.22 -8.21
C ILE A 170 -8.54 15.48 -8.17
N CYS A 171 -7.82 15.70 -7.07
CA CYS A 171 -6.86 16.79 -6.97
C CYS A 171 -5.57 16.50 -7.72
N ASN A 172 -5.15 17.40 -8.62
CA ASN A 172 -3.89 17.29 -9.36
C ASN A 172 -2.84 18.36 -8.98
N GLY A 173 -2.98 19.00 -7.81
CA GLY A 173 -2.01 19.96 -7.25
C GLY A 173 -2.42 21.43 -7.38
N THR A 174 -3.47 21.72 -8.14
CA THR A 174 -4.07 23.05 -8.28
C THR A 174 -5.28 23.27 -7.36
N ASP A 175 -5.89 22.18 -6.89
CA ASP A 175 -7.10 22.18 -6.09
C ASP A 175 -6.83 21.78 -4.64
N THR A 176 -7.58 22.38 -3.72
CA THR A 176 -7.54 22.01 -2.30
C THR A 176 -8.26 20.68 -2.09
N CYS A 177 -7.53 19.67 -1.61
CA CYS A 177 -8.12 18.38 -1.26
C CYS A 177 -8.70 18.40 0.15
N VAL A 178 -9.98 18.06 0.23
CA VAL A 178 -10.71 18.02 1.51
C VAL A 178 -10.93 16.60 1.98
N ARG A 179 -10.77 15.60 1.11
CA ARG A 179 -10.99 14.18 1.40
C ARG A 179 -9.90 13.31 0.75
N PHE A 180 -9.69 12.14 1.33
CA PHE A 180 -8.94 11.07 0.69
C PHE A 180 -9.61 9.71 0.92
N ASN A 181 -9.35 8.78 0.00
CA ASN A 181 -9.65 7.37 0.14
C ASN A 181 -8.40 6.54 -0.12
N LEU A 182 -8.18 5.54 0.73
CA LEU A 182 -7.19 4.49 0.54
C LEU A 182 -7.90 3.20 0.17
N TYR A 183 -7.36 2.49 -0.80
CA TYR A 183 -7.87 1.20 -1.23
C TYR A 183 -6.74 0.17 -1.24
N CYS A 184 -7.01 -1.03 -0.75
CA CYS A 184 -6.12 -2.17 -0.91
C CYS A 184 -6.95 -3.43 -1.08
N ARG A 185 -6.53 -4.30 -1.99
CA ARG A 185 -7.16 -5.60 -2.15
C ARG A 185 -6.47 -6.63 -1.26
N MET A 186 -7.27 -7.45 -0.59
CA MET A 186 -6.78 -8.56 0.21
C MET A 186 -6.47 -9.76 -0.67
N GLU A 187 -5.40 -10.47 -0.38
CA GLU A 187 -4.92 -11.59 -1.18
C GLU A 187 -5.75 -12.86 -0.96
N LYS A 188 -6.30 -13.04 0.24
CA LYS A 188 -7.08 -14.22 0.59
C LYS A 188 -8.38 -14.39 -0.19
N ASP A 189 -9.12 -13.31 -0.38
CA ASP A 189 -10.50 -13.33 -0.90
C ASP A 189 -10.78 -12.28 -1.98
N ASP A 190 -9.74 -11.56 -2.44
CA ASP A 190 -9.85 -10.43 -3.37
C ASP A 190 -10.81 -9.32 -2.89
N SER A 191 -11.15 -9.29 -1.59
CA SER A 191 -11.99 -8.25 -1.02
C SER A 191 -11.25 -6.91 -1.01
N LEU A 192 -12.01 -5.83 -1.22
CA LEU A 192 -11.46 -4.49 -1.22
C LEU A 192 -11.63 -3.82 0.14
N LEU A 193 -10.52 -3.57 0.82
CA LEU A 193 -10.48 -2.73 2.00
C LEU A 193 -10.41 -1.27 1.58
N ILE A 194 -11.24 -0.45 2.23
CA ILE A 194 -11.33 0.99 2.00
C ILE A 194 -11.18 1.71 3.33
N ILE A 195 -10.25 2.65 3.40
CA ILE A 195 -10.13 3.59 4.52
C ILE A 195 -10.38 5.00 3.98
N ARG A 196 -11.27 5.75 4.62
CA ARG A 196 -11.63 7.11 4.23
C ARG A 196 -11.07 8.12 5.22
N SER A 197 -10.89 9.35 4.75
CA SER A 197 -10.54 10.49 5.60
C SER A 197 -11.58 10.71 6.71
N LYS A 198 -11.10 11.16 7.88
CA LYS A 198 -11.96 11.55 9.01
C LYS A 198 -12.66 12.88 8.76
N HIS A 199 -11.99 13.76 8.05
CA HIS A 199 -12.53 15.04 7.60
C HIS A 199 -13.24 14.79 6.26
N GLN A 200 -14.57 14.93 6.23
CA GLN A 200 -15.43 14.84 5.05
C GLN A 200 -16.21 16.14 4.85
#